data_AF-A0A953EXZ8-F1
#
_entry.id   AF-A0A953EXZ8-F1
#
_cell.length_a   1.000
_cell.length_b   1.000
_cell.length_c   1.000
_cell.angle_alpha   90.00
_cell.angle_beta   90.00
_cell.angle_gamma   90.00
#
_symmetry.space_group_name_H-M   'P 1'
#
loop_
_entity.id
_entity.type
_entity.pdbx_description
1 polymer ?
#
loop_
_entity_poly.entity_id
_entity_poly.type
_entity_poly.pdbx_seq_one_letter_code
_entity_poly.pdbx_strand_id
1 'polypeptide(L)'
;MILSKRIVCLTLLFVGLAASSALAAGAATQSWHTDYTKAVQSAKEQGKYLFIFFHETGNSAVRDAFESRVLAQSEVQARLAGFERVRLPLDASIYIGGKLTRLLDHPSFSEMQRQQGIAILDFAAPGSAHYGLVVNMFPFRPGRYYGVPAVKTILALPSGTLTQRTMIYAVRMHPEHPASTRGEFSPILANEAESHSHHQANIRVQGHHQWGYRFQRILGRLRYRFGGGGGDSGPTEVVAESWPGKTLVDAAVDCVDSWRQSSGHWDAVRSDHGAYAYDMKRGSNGIWYATGIFAGYRHR
;
A
#
# COMPACT_ATOMS: atom_id res chain seq x y z
N MET A 1 41.96 50.63 -27.91
CA MET A 1 42.70 50.05 -26.77
C MET A 1 42.45 50.90 -25.54
N ILE A 2 42.02 50.28 -24.44
CA ILE A 2 42.35 50.64 -23.05
C ILE A 2 41.61 51.84 -22.38
N LEU A 3 41.03 51.53 -21.21
CA LEU A 3 40.67 52.34 -20.03
C LEU A 3 39.54 53.39 -20.16
N SER A 4 38.44 53.25 -19.41
CA SER A 4 38.25 53.50 -17.96
C SER A 4 37.59 54.85 -17.73
N LYS A 5 36.47 54.85 -17.01
CA LYS A 5 36.12 55.88 -16.02
C LYS A 5 35.04 55.35 -15.09
N ARG A 6 35.39 55.30 -13.81
CA ARG A 6 34.49 55.10 -12.66
C ARG A 6 33.52 56.29 -12.56
N ILE A 7 32.28 56.03 -12.16
CA ILE A 7 31.46 56.99 -11.41
C ILE A 7 30.91 56.27 -10.18
N VAL A 8 31.10 56.92 -9.05
CA VAL A 8 30.75 56.54 -7.69
C VAL A 8 29.48 57.28 -7.27
N CYS A 9 28.72 56.66 -6.36
CA CYS A 9 27.69 57.21 -5.47
C CYS A 9 26.35 57.68 -6.08
N LEU A 10 25.25 57.07 -5.62
CA LEU A 10 24.56 57.61 -4.44
C LEU A 10 23.65 56.55 -3.82
N THR A 11 23.89 56.26 -2.55
CA THR A 11 23.06 55.48 -1.65
C THR A 11 21.77 56.26 -1.34
N LEU A 12 20.62 55.66 -1.64
CA LEU A 12 19.33 56.05 -1.04
C LEU A 12 18.86 54.89 -0.17
N LEU A 13 19.01 55.08 1.14
CA LEU A 13 18.40 54.26 2.18
C LEU A 13 16.88 54.46 2.08
N PHE A 14 16.15 53.46 1.58
CA PHE A 14 14.73 53.32 1.89
C PHE A 14 14.62 52.26 2.99
N VAL A 15 14.42 52.73 4.22
CA VAL A 15 13.90 51.92 5.32
C VAL A 15 12.44 51.60 4.98
N GLY A 16 12.24 50.55 4.18
CA GLY A 16 10.95 49.93 4.00
C GLY A 16 10.70 49.02 5.18
N LEU A 17 9.78 49.42 6.07
CA LEU A 17 9.15 48.51 7.03
C LEU A 17 8.50 47.39 6.20
N ALA A 18 9.21 46.26 6.05
CA ALA A 18 8.62 45.05 5.50
C ALA A 18 7.60 44.57 6.52
N ALA A 19 6.34 44.97 6.31
CA ALA A 19 5.22 44.30 6.92
C ALA A 19 5.31 42.84 6.46
N SER A 20 5.81 41.98 7.36
CA SER A 20 5.67 40.54 7.26
C SER A 20 4.17 40.26 7.21
N SER A 21 3.62 40.25 5.99
CA SER A 21 2.43 39.49 5.67
C SER A 21 2.84 38.03 5.85
N ALA A 22 2.77 37.59 7.10
CA ALA A 22 2.66 36.18 7.41
C ALA A 22 1.45 35.71 6.60
N LEU A 23 1.75 35.08 5.46
CA LEU A 23 0.82 34.26 4.73
C LEU A 23 0.25 33.30 5.75
N ALA A 24 -0.92 33.65 6.28
CA ALA A 24 -1.89 32.68 6.70
C ALA A 24 -2.26 31.90 5.42
N ALA A 25 -1.36 31.02 5.01
CA ALA A 25 -1.69 29.88 4.20
C ALA A 25 -2.62 29.06 5.10
N GLY A 26 -3.91 29.44 5.09
CA GLY A 26 -4.97 28.56 5.52
C GLY A 26 -4.70 27.26 4.79
N ALA A 27 -4.38 26.21 5.55
CA ALA A 27 -4.28 24.87 5.02
C ALA A 27 -5.61 24.61 4.34
N ALA A 28 -5.65 24.80 3.01
CA ALA A 28 -6.80 24.49 2.22
C ALA A 28 -7.08 23.03 2.52
N THR A 29 -8.17 22.78 3.25
CA THR A 29 -8.69 21.46 3.55
C THR A 29 -9.05 20.86 2.21
N GLN A 30 -8.06 20.26 1.56
CA GLN A 30 -8.19 19.83 0.18
C GLN A 30 -9.40 18.89 0.13
N SER A 31 -10.41 19.33 -0.63
CA SER A 31 -11.78 18.84 -0.54
C SER A 31 -11.88 17.44 -1.12
N TRP A 32 -12.74 16.62 -0.53
CA TRP A 32 -13.06 15.32 -1.10
C TRP A 32 -13.82 15.52 -2.41
N HIS A 33 -13.39 14.82 -3.45
CA HIS A 33 -14.15 14.66 -4.68
C HIS A 33 -15.40 13.82 -4.42
N THR A 34 -16.43 14.01 -5.25
CA THR A 34 -17.64 13.18 -5.29
C THR A 34 -17.88 12.55 -6.67
N ASP A 35 -17.00 12.85 -7.63
CA ASP A 35 -17.00 12.33 -9.00
C ASP A 35 -15.74 11.50 -9.21
N TYR A 36 -15.91 10.22 -9.53
CA TYR A 36 -14.80 9.29 -9.73
C TYR A 36 -13.88 9.70 -10.89
N THR A 37 -14.44 10.17 -12.01
CA THR A 37 -13.68 10.52 -13.21
C THR A 37 -12.79 11.73 -12.94
N LYS A 38 -13.34 12.76 -12.29
CA LYS A 38 -12.58 13.95 -11.88
C LYS A 38 -11.49 13.61 -10.87
N ALA A 39 -11.79 12.73 -9.90
CA ALA A 39 -10.81 12.30 -8.91
C ALA A 39 -9.66 11.52 -9.55
N VAL A 40 -9.94 10.62 -10.50
CA VAL A 40 -8.92 9.89 -11.27
C VAL A 40 -8.08 10.84 -12.10
N GLN A 41 -8.69 11.82 -12.77
CA GLN A 41 -7.95 12.82 -13.53
C GLN A 41 -7.01 13.63 -12.63
N SER A 42 -7.51 14.14 -11.51
CA SER A 42 -6.70 14.87 -10.52
C SER A 42 -5.54 14.02 -9.98
N ALA A 43 -5.79 12.74 -9.67
CA ALA A 43 -4.75 11.84 -9.15
C ALA A 43 -3.63 11.57 -10.16
N LYS A 44 -3.98 11.43 -11.44
CA LYS A 44 -3.00 11.32 -12.54
C LYS A 44 -2.19 12.60 -12.70
N GLU A 45 -2.86 13.76 -12.76
CA GLU A 45 -2.22 15.05 -12.96
C GLU A 45 -1.25 15.40 -11.81
N GLN A 46 -1.61 15.04 -10.58
CA GLN A 46 -0.78 15.29 -9.40
C GLN A 46 0.23 14.17 -9.09
N GLY A 47 0.19 13.04 -9.80
CA GLY A 47 1.04 11.89 -9.49
C GLY A 47 0.84 11.38 -8.07
N LYS A 48 -0.41 11.16 -7.65
CA LYS A 48 -0.77 10.71 -6.29
C LYS A 48 -1.59 9.43 -6.33
N TYR A 49 -1.57 8.69 -5.22
CA TYR A 49 -2.58 7.66 -5.00
C TYR A 49 -3.97 8.29 -4.90
N LEU A 50 -5.00 7.57 -5.38
CA LEU A 50 -6.40 7.92 -5.19
C LEU A 50 -7.00 7.06 -4.09
N PHE A 51 -7.32 7.68 -2.95
CA PHE A 51 -8.09 7.08 -1.87
C PHE A 51 -9.59 7.18 -2.17
N ILE A 52 -10.26 6.04 -2.20
CA ILE A 52 -11.70 5.94 -2.42
C ILE A 52 -12.37 5.43 -1.15
N PHE A 53 -13.35 6.18 -0.66
CA PHE A 53 -14.30 5.70 0.34
C PHE A 53 -15.65 5.41 -0.32
N PHE A 54 -15.95 4.12 -0.50
CA PHE A 54 -17.28 3.68 -0.90
C PHE A 54 -18.18 3.66 0.33
N HIS A 55 -19.35 4.30 0.28
CA HIS A 55 -20.23 4.42 1.44
C HIS A 55 -21.69 4.12 1.13
N GLU A 56 -22.41 3.65 2.13
CA GLU A 56 -23.87 3.53 2.11
C GLU A 56 -24.53 4.91 2.06
N THR A 57 -25.64 4.99 1.33
CA THR A 57 -26.53 6.14 1.27
C THR A 57 -27.58 6.08 2.38
N GLY A 58 -28.15 7.22 2.75
CA GLY A 58 -29.17 7.29 3.81
C GLY A 58 -28.56 7.31 5.21
N ASN A 59 -29.28 6.77 6.21
CA ASN A 59 -28.80 6.72 7.60
C ASN A 59 -27.92 5.47 7.80
N SER A 60 -26.61 5.68 7.97
CA SER A 60 -25.64 4.60 8.21
C SER A 60 -24.73 4.98 9.37
N ALA A 61 -24.99 4.41 10.54
CA ALA A 61 -24.17 4.62 11.74
C ALA A 61 -22.71 4.20 11.53
N VAL A 62 -22.47 3.20 10.67
CA VAL A 62 -21.11 2.74 10.33
C VAL A 62 -20.37 3.79 9.51
N ARG A 63 -21.02 4.37 8.48
CA ARG A 63 -20.45 5.50 7.72
C ARG A 63 -20.15 6.67 8.65
N ASP A 64 -21.15 7.13 9.40
CA ASP A 64 -21.03 8.34 10.21
C ASP A 64 -19.95 8.17 11.30
N ALA A 65 -19.85 6.99 11.91
CA ALA A 65 -18.80 6.67 12.86
C ALA A 65 -17.42 6.61 12.20
N PHE A 66 -17.29 6.00 11.02
CA PHE A 66 -16.02 5.96 10.30
C PHE A 66 -15.54 7.37 9.93
N GLU A 67 -16.44 8.22 9.43
CA GLU A 67 -16.09 9.59 9.05
C GLU A 67 -15.69 10.44 10.26
N SER A 68 -16.50 10.45 11.31
CA SER A 68 -16.28 11.30 12.49
C SER A 68 -15.19 10.78 13.44
N ARG A 69 -15.04 9.46 13.57
CA ARG A 69 -14.11 8.85 14.55
C ARG A 69 -12.81 8.39 13.94
N VAL A 70 -12.74 8.22 12.62
CA VAL A 70 -11.52 7.74 11.93
C VAL A 70 -11.02 8.77 10.94
N LEU A 71 -11.80 9.11 9.91
CA LEU A 71 -11.32 10.03 8.88
C LEU A 71 -11.05 11.43 9.46
N ALA A 72 -11.86 11.93 10.38
CA ALA A 72 -11.68 13.26 10.99
C ALA A 72 -10.45 13.36 11.93
N GLN A 73 -9.81 12.25 12.28
CA GLN A 73 -8.66 12.28 13.18
C GLN A 73 -7.44 12.92 12.51
N SER A 74 -6.78 13.84 13.22
CA SER A 74 -5.67 14.64 12.68
C SER A 74 -4.54 13.78 12.11
N GLU A 75 -4.22 12.67 12.77
CA GLU A 75 -3.19 11.72 12.31
C GLU A 75 -3.56 10.95 11.03
N VAL A 76 -4.85 10.75 10.77
CA VAL A 76 -5.35 10.19 9.51
C VAL A 76 -5.35 11.27 8.43
N GLN A 77 -5.86 12.46 8.74
CA GLN A 77 -5.87 13.61 7.82
C GLN A 77 -4.45 13.97 7.34
N ALA A 78 -3.46 13.97 8.22
CA ALA A 78 -2.08 14.25 7.87
C ALA A 78 -1.51 13.29 6.81
N ARG A 79 -1.87 12.00 6.88
CA ARG A 79 -1.45 11.00 5.87
C ARG A 79 -2.26 11.11 4.58
N LEU A 80 -3.56 11.35 4.73
CA LEU A 80 -4.49 11.56 3.62
C LEU A 80 -4.15 12.80 2.77
N ALA A 81 -3.41 13.78 3.30
CA ALA A 81 -2.90 14.90 2.52
C ALA A 81 -1.99 14.48 1.34
N GLY A 82 -1.36 13.30 1.42
CA GLY A 82 -0.59 12.70 0.33
C GLY A 82 -1.43 12.02 -0.76
N PHE A 83 -2.77 12.00 -0.61
CA PHE A 83 -3.70 11.29 -1.49
C PHE A 83 -4.71 12.26 -2.11
N GLU A 84 -5.04 12.01 -3.37
CA GLU A 84 -6.34 12.47 -3.90
C GLU A 84 -7.44 11.62 -3.26
N ARG A 85 -8.60 12.23 -3.00
CA ARG A 85 -9.63 11.64 -2.13
C ARG A 85 -11.00 11.76 -2.75
N VAL A 86 -11.74 10.66 -2.82
CA VAL A 86 -13.11 10.66 -3.34
C VAL A 86 -14.04 9.86 -2.42
N ARG A 87 -15.23 10.40 -2.18
CA ARG A 87 -16.34 9.70 -1.52
C ARG A 87 -17.36 9.32 -2.58
N LEU A 88 -17.75 8.05 -2.60
CA LEU A 88 -18.68 7.54 -3.60
C LEU A 88 -19.77 6.70 -2.91
N PRO A 89 -21.06 6.89 -3.24
CA PRO A 89 -22.09 5.98 -2.79
C PRO A 89 -21.89 4.58 -3.42
N LEU A 90 -22.46 3.53 -2.83
CA LEU A 90 -22.31 2.15 -3.33
C LEU A 90 -22.86 1.94 -4.76
N ASP A 91 -23.79 2.77 -5.19
CA ASP A 91 -24.40 2.76 -6.52
C ASP A 91 -23.68 3.68 -7.53
N ALA A 92 -22.57 4.32 -7.13
CA ALA A 92 -21.77 5.17 -8.01
C ALA A 92 -21.40 4.44 -9.30
N SER A 93 -21.69 5.09 -10.42
CA SER A 93 -21.59 4.51 -11.76
C SER A 93 -20.80 5.40 -12.70
N ILE A 94 -20.11 4.77 -13.66
CA ILE A 94 -19.32 5.44 -14.70
C ILE A 94 -19.63 4.85 -16.08
N TYR A 95 -19.33 5.59 -17.14
CA TYR A 95 -19.40 5.06 -18.49
C TYR A 95 -18.10 4.34 -18.86
N ILE A 96 -18.21 3.06 -19.23
CA ILE A 96 -17.10 2.25 -19.75
C ILE A 96 -17.52 1.73 -21.12
N GLY A 97 -16.82 2.14 -22.18
CA GLY A 97 -17.19 1.78 -23.55
C GLY A 97 -18.62 2.18 -23.93
N GLY A 98 -19.10 3.34 -23.45
CA GLY A 98 -20.47 3.82 -23.68
C GLY A 98 -21.55 3.16 -22.82
N LYS A 99 -21.21 2.17 -21.99
CA LYS A 99 -22.15 1.51 -21.07
C LYS A 99 -22.03 2.07 -19.66
N LEU A 100 -23.15 2.50 -19.07
CA LEU A 100 -23.21 2.85 -17.66
C LEU A 100 -22.97 1.60 -16.81
N THR A 101 -21.91 1.63 -16.01
CA THR A 101 -21.44 0.51 -15.20
C THR A 101 -21.25 0.99 -13.78
N ARG A 102 -21.90 0.32 -12.82
CA ARG A 102 -21.65 0.55 -11.39
C ARG A 102 -20.20 0.18 -11.06
N LEU A 103 -19.47 1.07 -10.39
CA LEU A 103 -18.05 0.89 -10.11
C LEU A 103 -17.77 -0.41 -9.36
N LEU A 104 -18.56 -0.73 -8.34
CA LEU A 104 -18.41 -1.96 -7.55
C LEU A 104 -18.77 -3.26 -8.31
N ASP A 105 -19.35 -3.17 -9.51
CA ASP A 105 -19.53 -4.32 -10.41
C ASP A 105 -18.38 -4.50 -11.39
N HIS A 106 -17.47 -3.53 -11.49
CA HIS A 106 -16.29 -3.64 -12.34
C HIS A 106 -15.31 -4.68 -11.76
N PRO A 107 -14.70 -5.57 -12.57
CA PRO A 107 -13.81 -6.62 -12.07
C PRO A 107 -12.64 -6.11 -11.22
N SER A 108 -12.13 -4.90 -11.48
CA SER A 108 -11.07 -4.29 -10.67
C SER A 108 -11.45 -4.00 -9.22
N PHE A 109 -12.74 -4.03 -8.88
CA PHE A 109 -13.24 -3.86 -7.51
C PHE A 109 -13.84 -5.15 -6.94
N SER A 110 -13.58 -6.32 -7.52
CA SER A 110 -14.19 -7.59 -7.10
C SER A 110 -13.97 -7.91 -5.61
N GLU A 111 -12.79 -7.58 -5.08
CA GLU A 111 -12.45 -7.82 -3.66
C GLU A 111 -13.16 -6.86 -2.69
N MET A 112 -13.78 -5.77 -3.18
CA MET A 112 -14.70 -4.97 -2.37
C MET A 112 -16.03 -5.68 -2.11
N GLN A 113 -16.37 -6.71 -2.89
CA GLN A 113 -17.56 -7.54 -2.69
C GLN A 113 -18.87 -6.73 -2.63
N ARG A 114 -18.92 -5.58 -3.33
CA ARG A 114 -20.04 -4.62 -3.31
C ARG A 114 -20.35 -4.03 -1.93
N GLN A 115 -19.41 -4.08 -1.00
CA GLN A 115 -19.56 -3.53 0.35
C GLN A 115 -18.99 -2.11 0.42
N GLN A 116 -19.49 -1.31 1.36
CA GLN A 116 -18.84 -0.09 1.79
C GLN A 116 -17.41 -0.39 2.26
N GLY A 117 -16.48 0.54 2.07
CA GLY A 117 -15.11 0.40 2.57
C GLY A 117 -14.11 1.24 1.80
N ILE A 118 -12.85 0.84 1.89
CA ILE A 118 -11.72 1.61 1.35
C ILE A 118 -11.14 0.89 0.13
N ALA A 119 -10.93 1.61 -0.96
CA ALA A 119 -10.09 1.18 -2.06
C ALA A 119 -9.02 2.24 -2.36
N ILE A 120 -7.87 1.83 -2.90
CA ILE A 120 -6.80 2.76 -3.29
C ILE A 120 -6.31 2.40 -4.69
N LEU A 121 -6.21 3.39 -5.59
CA LEU A 121 -5.54 3.26 -6.88
C LEU A 121 -4.17 3.92 -6.83
N ASP A 122 -3.20 3.37 -7.54
CA ASP A 122 -1.87 3.96 -7.68
C ASP A 122 -1.77 4.81 -8.95
N PHE A 123 -1.57 6.11 -8.81
CA PHE A 123 -1.08 6.98 -9.89
C PHE A 123 0.21 7.72 -9.49
N ALA A 124 0.86 7.28 -8.40
CA ALA A 124 2.03 7.95 -7.84
C ALA A 124 3.33 7.60 -8.55
N ALA A 125 3.40 6.42 -9.19
CA ALA A 125 4.59 5.96 -9.88
C ALA A 125 4.32 5.68 -11.37
N PRO A 126 4.36 6.71 -12.25
CA PRO A 126 4.26 6.50 -13.69
C PRO A 126 5.29 5.47 -14.18
N GLY A 127 4.82 4.49 -14.97
CA GLY A 127 5.66 3.40 -15.49
C GLY A 127 5.84 2.21 -14.55
N SER A 128 5.30 2.24 -13.32
CA SER A 128 5.22 1.03 -12.50
C SER A 128 4.22 0.04 -13.10
N ALA A 129 4.43 -1.25 -12.84
CA ALA A 129 3.52 -2.32 -13.31
C ALA A 129 2.10 -2.23 -12.70
N HIS A 130 1.93 -1.42 -11.65
CA HIS A 130 0.66 -1.24 -10.95
C HIS A 130 0.08 0.17 -11.11
N TYR A 131 0.65 1.01 -11.97
CA TYR A 131 0.10 2.32 -12.30
C TYR A 131 -1.30 2.17 -12.92
N GLY A 132 -2.26 2.89 -12.37
CA GLY A 132 -3.68 2.84 -12.73
C GLY A 132 -4.43 1.62 -12.21
N LEU A 133 -3.80 0.75 -11.41
CA LEU A 133 -4.45 -0.41 -10.82
C LEU A 133 -4.93 -0.12 -9.39
N VAL A 134 -5.93 -0.89 -8.95
CA VAL A 134 -6.37 -0.91 -7.55
C VAL A 134 -5.34 -1.72 -6.74
N VAL A 135 -4.70 -1.06 -5.78
CA VAL A 135 -3.60 -1.62 -4.96
C VAL A 135 -4.00 -1.87 -3.50
N ASN A 136 -5.21 -1.46 -3.10
CA ASN A 136 -5.83 -1.88 -1.84
C ASN A 136 -7.34 -2.01 -2.01
N MET A 137 -7.93 -3.01 -1.35
CA MET A 137 -9.37 -3.19 -1.17
C MET A 137 -9.63 -3.73 0.23
N PHE A 138 -10.35 -2.94 1.02
CA PHE A 138 -10.66 -3.21 2.42
C PHE A 138 -12.16 -2.98 2.63
N PRO A 139 -13.01 -3.96 2.24
CA PRO A 139 -14.44 -3.90 2.50
C PRO A 139 -14.70 -3.92 4.01
N PHE A 140 -15.67 -3.13 4.45
CA PHE A 140 -16.15 -3.14 5.82
C PHE A 140 -16.96 -4.41 6.05
N ARG A 141 -16.77 -5.04 7.21
CA ARG A 141 -17.64 -6.15 7.62
C ARG A 141 -18.96 -5.59 8.15
N PRO A 142 -20.06 -6.36 8.13
CA PRO A 142 -21.35 -5.93 8.67
C PRO A 142 -21.21 -5.32 10.07
N GLY A 143 -21.64 -4.06 10.22
CA GLY A 143 -21.58 -3.32 11.49
C GLY A 143 -20.18 -2.89 11.96
N ARG A 144 -19.12 -3.07 11.16
CA ARG A 144 -17.74 -2.79 11.56
C ARG A 144 -16.98 -1.99 10.51
N TYR A 145 -16.14 -1.06 10.95
CA TYR A 145 -15.23 -0.29 10.10
C TYR A 145 -13.79 -0.45 10.59
N TYR A 146 -12.83 -0.10 9.74
CA TYR A 146 -11.42 -0.08 10.12
C TYR A 146 -11.13 1.13 11.01
N GLY A 147 -10.66 0.88 12.23
CA GLY A 147 -10.27 1.93 13.16
C GLY A 147 -9.02 2.70 12.73
N VAL A 148 -8.67 3.73 13.51
CA VAL A 148 -7.55 4.62 13.21
C VAL A 148 -6.21 3.89 13.00
N PRO A 149 -5.78 2.93 13.84
CA PRO A 149 -4.53 2.20 13.60
C PRO A 149 -4.52 1.46 12.25
N ALA A 150 -5.65 0.86 11.88
CA ALA A 150 -5.78 0.12 10.62
C ALA A 150 -5.69 1.07 9.41
N VAL A 151 -6.43 2.17 9.41
CA VAL A 151 -6.35 3.16 8.31
C VAL A 151 -4.96 3.76 8.20
N LYS A 152 -4.33 4.08 9.33
CA LYS A 152 -2.94 4.53 9.39
C LYS A 152 -2.00 3.52 8.72
N THR A 153 -2.14 2.23 9.04
CA THR A 153 -1.34 1.17 8.42
C THR A 153 -1.59 1.10 6.92
N ILE A 154 -2.85 1.10 6.47
CA ILE A 154 -3.24 1.06 5.05
C ILE A 154 -2.56 2.19 4.25
N LEU A 155 -2.61 3.42 4.76
CA LEU A 155 -2.03 4.60 4.11
C LEU A 155 -0.49 4.59 4.09
N ALA A 156 0.15 3.77 4.92
CA ALA A 156 1.60 3.67 5.07
C ALA A 156 2.19 2.39 4.44
N LEU A 157 1.39 1.61 3.70
CA LEU A 157 1.88 0.43 3.00
C LEU A 157 2.83 0.86 1.86
N PRO A 158 3.92 0.11 1.62
CA PRO A 158 4.85 0.41 0.52
C PRO A 158 4.20 0.15 -0.84
N SER A 159 4.68 0.82 -1.89
CA SER A 159 4.27 0.54 -3.27
C SER A 159 4.41 -0.95 -3.59
N GLY A 160 3.43 -1.50 -4.29
CA GLY A 160 3.32 -2.94 -4.54
C GLY A 160 1.94 -3.32 -5.06
N THR A 161 1.78 -4.59 -5.43
CA THR A 161 0.50 -5.12 -5.90
C THR A 161 -0.55 -5.17 -4.78
N LEU A 162 -1.81 -5.39 -5.15
CA LEU A 162 -2.92 -5.58 -4.21
C LEU A 162 -2.64 -6.67 -3.16
N THR A 163 -2.06 -7.79 -3.58
CA THR A 163 -1.82 -8.96 -2.72
C THR A 163 -0.60 -8.74 -1.82
N GLN A 164 0.47 -8.14 -2.35
CA GLN A 164 1.65 -7.76 -1.56
C GLN A 164 1.27 -6.81 -0.42
N ARG A 165 0.53 -5.74 -0.75
CA ARG A 165 0.10 -4.73 0.22
C ARG A 165 -0.86 -5.30 1.27
N THR A 166 -1.76 -6.20 0.87
CA THR A 166 -2.68 -6.85 1.81
C THR A 166 -1.96 -7.81 2.77
N MET A 167 -0.96 -8.56 2.30
CA MET A 167 -0.13 -9.39 3.19
C MET A 167 0.67 -8.55 4.18
N ILE A 168 1.30 -7.46 3.72
CA ILE A 168 2.05 -6.55 4.60
C ILE A 168 1.13 -5.90 5.64
N TYR A 169 -0.10 -5.55 5.24
CA TYR A 169 -1.12 -5.08 6.17
C TYR A 169 -1.43 -6.11 7.26
N ALA A 170 -1.68 -7.37 6.89
CA ALA A 170 -1.99 -8.43 7.84
C ALA A 170 -0.86 -8.63 8.86
N VAL A 171 0.40 -8.65 8.40
CA VAL A 171 1.57 -8.75 9.29
C VAL A 171 1.67 -7.55 10.23
N ARG A 172 1.55 -6.32 9.72
CA ARG A 172 1.65 -5.09 10.52
C ARG A 172 0.52 -4.92 11.54
N MET A 173 -0.65 -5.47 11.24
CA MET A 173 -1.82 -5.42 12.12
C MET A 173 -1.90 -6.59 13.10
N HIS A 174 -1.00 -7.57 13.02
CA HIS A 174 -0.97 -8.69 13.95
C HIS A 174 -0.73 -8.18 15.40
N PRO A 175 -1.47 -8.70 16.41
CA PRO A 175 -1.41 -8.19 17.79
C PRO A 175 -0.03 -8.21 18.44
N GLU A 176 0.84 -9.14 18.04
CA GLU A 176 2.21 -9.26 18.56
C GLU A 176 3.23 -8.34 17.88
N HIS A 177 2.81 -7.51 16.91
CA HIS A 177 3.66 -6.53 16.23
C HIS A 177 5.01 -7.08 15.71
N PRO A 178 4.99 -8.14 14.87
CA PRO A 178 6.20 -8.76 14.34
C PRO A 178 7.10 -7.76 13.59
N ALA A 179 8.43 -7.92 13.71
CA ALA A 179 9.40 -6.95 13.21
C ALA A 179 9.77 -7.09 11.72
N SER A 180 9.32 -8.15 11.04
CA SER A 180 9.76 -8.47 9.66
C SER A 180 9.47 -7.42 8.59
N THR A 181 8.56 -6.48 8.85
CA THR A 181 8.22 -5.39 7.90
C THR A 181 8.92 -4.05 8.22
N ARG A 182 9.88 -4.03 9.17
CA ARG A 182 10.62 -2.83 9.58
C ARG A 182 11.76 -2.45 8.63
N GLY A 183 12.32 -3.42 7.92
CA GLY A 183 13.36 -3.20 6.92
C GLY A 183 12.87 -2.55 5.63
N GLU A 184 13.64 -2.68 4.55
CA GLU A 184 13.26 -2.20 3.22
C GLU A 184 12.35 -3.21 2.51
N PHE A 185 11.26 -2.74 1.89
CA PHE A 185 10.52 -3.56 0.95
C PHE A 185 11.34 -3.76 -0.33
N SER A 186 11.79 -4.98 -0.60
CA SER A 186 12.72 -5.27 -1.70
C SER A 186 11.98 -5.75 -2.95
N PRO A 187 12.10 -5.06 -4.11
CA PRO A 187 11.52 -5.52 -5.37
C PRO A 187 12.05 -6.89 -5.83
N ILE A 188 13.29 -7.24 -5.48
CA ILE A 188 13.86 -8.57 -5.78
C ILE A 188 13.10 -9.63 -5.00
N LEU A 189 12.91 -9.43 -3.69
CA LEU A 189 12.19 -10.37 -2.84
C LEU A 189 10.70 -10.42 -3.22
N ALA A 190 10.11 -9.29 -3.62
CA ALA A 190 8.72 -9.21 -4.03
C ALA A 190 8.45 -10.05 -5.28
N ASN A 191 9.30 -9.94 -6.31
CA ASN A 191 9.18 -10.76 -7.52
C ASN A 191 9.32 -12.26 -7.22
N GLU A 192 10.18 -12.62 -6.27
CA GLU A 192 10.40 -14.03 -5.86
C GLU A 192 9.22 -14.57 -5.04
N ALA A 193 8.67 -13.77 -4.14
CA ALA A 193 7.46 -14.10 -3.38
C ALA A 193 6.24 -14.23 -4.30
N GLU A 194 6.06 -13.30 -5.24
CA GLU A 194 4.99 -13.34 -6.27
C GLU A 194 5.09 -14.60 -7.11
N SER A 195 6.27 -14.87 -7.68
CA SER A 195 6.50 -16.04 -8.52
C SER A 195 6.22 -17.34 -7.76
N HIS A 196 6.57 -17.41 -6.47
CA HIS A 196 6.36 -18.62 -5.69
C HIS A 196 4.91 -18.80 -5.24
N SER A 197 4.23 -17.72 -4.85
CA SER A 197 2.79 -17.74 -4.58
C SER A 197 1.99 -18.16 -5.82
N HIS A 198 2.37 -17.66 -7.01
CA HIS A 198 1.81 -18.11 -8.27
C HIS A 198 2.05 -19.59 -8.53
N HIS A 199 3.28 -20.07 -8.30
CA HIS A 199 3.60 -21.49 -8.47
C HIS A 199 2.74 -22.37 -7.56
N GLN A 200 2.69 -22.06 -6.25
CA GLN A 200 1.87 -22.78 -5.26
C GLN A 200 0.39 -22.81 -5.67
N ALA A 201 -0.16 -21.68 -6.11
CA ALA A 201 -1.55 -21.58 -6.57
C ALA A 201 -1.83 -22.39 -7.84
N ASN A 202 -0.87 -22.47 -8.76
CA ASN A 202 -1.00 -23.23 -10.00
C ASN A 202 -1.00 -24.74 -9.75
N ILE A 203 -0.11 -25.22 -8.88
CA ILE A 203 -0.05 -26.65 -8.53
C ILE A 203 -1.02 -27.03 -7.40
N ARG A 204 -1.62 -26.03 -6.74
CA ARG A 204 -2.55 -26.15 -5.61
C ARG A 204 -1.95 -26.84 -4.39
N VAL A 205 -0.67 -26.61 -4.14
CA VAL A 205 0.09 -27.21 -3.04
C VAL A 205 0.95 -26.13 -2.38
N GLN A 206 0.83 -25.99 -1.07
CA GLN A 206 1.71 -25.17 -0.24
C GLN A 206 3.04 -25.90 -0.03
N GLY A 207 4.15 -25.16 -0.06
CA GLY A 207 5.46 -25.73 0.27
C GLY A 207 6.66 -24.93 -0.21
N HIS A 208 7.84 -25.25 0.35
CA HIS A 208 9.14 -24.67 0.01
C HIS A 208 9.71 -25.22 -1.31
N HIS A 209 8.90 -25.31 -2.36
CA HIS A 209 9.28 -25.95 -3.62
C HIS A 209 10.57 -25.36 -4.19
N GLN A 210 11.51 -26.23 -4.56
CA GLN A 210 12.80 -25.87 -5.14
C GLN A 210 13.61 -24.84 -4.32
N TRP A 211 13.42 -24.80 -2.98
CA TRP A 211 14.03 -23.77 -2.15
C TRP A 211 15.55 -23.70 -2.27
N GLY A 212 16.26 -24.84 -2.33
CA GLY A 212 17.72 -24.82 -2.50
C GLY A 212 18.19 -24.06 -3.75
N TYR A 213 17.50 -24.23 -4.88
CA TYR A 213 17.78 -23.49 -6.12
C TYR A 213 17.38 -22.01 -6.00
N ARG A 214 16.17 -21.74 -5.49
CA ARG A 214 15.67 -20.35 -5.33
C ARG A 214 16.52 -19.56 -4.34
N PHE A 215 16.94 -20.17 -3.24
CA PHE A 215 17.86 -19.60 -2.25
C PHE A 215 19.14 -19.08 -2.90
N GLN A 216 19.83 -19.92 -3.70
CA GLN A 216 21.07 -19.52 -4.37
C GLN A 216 20.85 -18.39 -5.38
N ARG A 217 19.74 -18.46 -6.15
CA ARG A 217 19.36 -17.40 -7.09
C ARG A 217 19.09 -16.06 -6.38
N ILE A 218 18.31 -16.09 -5.31
CA ILE A 218 17.96 -14.90 -4.50
C ILE A 218 19.24 -14.31 -3.89
N LEU A 219 20.06 -15.15 -3.26
CA LEU A 219 21.33 -14.75 -2.67
C LEU A 219 22.26 -14.08 -3.71
N GLY A 220 22.39 -14.66 -4.90
CA GLY A 220 23.18 -14.08 -5.98
C GLY A 220 22.67 -12.70 -6.44
N ARG A 221 21.34 -12.54 -6.60
CA ARG A 221 20.71 -11.27 -6.98
C ARG A 221 20.90 -10.18 -5.93
N LEU A 222 20.76 -10.54 -4.65
CA LEU A 222 20.96 -9.59 -3.56
C LEU A 222 22.43 -9.17 -3.44
N ARG A 223 23.38 -10.12 -3.56
CA ARG A 223 24.82 -9.81 -3.57
C ARG A 223 25.23 -8.90 -4.72
N TYR A 224 24.69 -9.13 -5.92
CA TYR A 224 24.94 -8.28 -7.08
C TYR A 224 24.44 -6.85 -6.85
N ARG A 225 23.22 -6.69 -6.30
CA ARG A 225 22.62 -5.38 -6.06
C ARG A 225 23.32 -4.58 -4.95
N PHE A 226 23.82 -5.25 -3.91
CA PHE A 226 24.35 -4.61 -2.70
C PHE A 226 25.87 -4.75 -2.52
N GLY A 227 26.61 -5.10 -3.58
CA GLY A 227 28.08 -4.99 -3.59
C GLY A 227 28.83 -6.03 -2.75
N GLY A 228 28.35 -7.28 -2.70
CA GLY A 228 29.11 -8.42 -2.14
C GLY A 228 29.29 -8.46 -0.61
N GLY A 229 29.03 -7.35 0.11
CA GLY A 229 29.14 -7.24 1.58
C GLY A 229 27.91 -7.72 2.34
N GLY A 230 27.21 -8.73 1.83
CA GLY A 230 25.95 -9.17 2.40
C GLY A 230 26.11 -9.81 3.78
N GLY A 231 25.39 -9.31 4.79
CA GLY A 231 25.30 -9.85 6.14
C GLY A 231 25.09 -11.37 6.22
N ASP A 232 25.50 -11.95 7.35
CA ASP A 232 25.74 -13.38 7.56
C ASP A 232 24.50 -14.29 7.41
N SER A 233 23.28 -13.73 7.39
CA SER A 233 22.05 -14.50 7.20
C SER A 233 21.59 -14.49 5.74
N GLY A 234 21.63 -15.67 5.11
CA GLY A 234 21.01 -15.90 3.81
C GLY A 234 19.50 -15.66 3.82
N PRO A 235 18.85 -15.65 2.64
CA PRO A 235 17.41 -15.43 2.57
C PRO A 235 16.64 -16.52 3.33
N THR A 236 15.54 -16.15 3.97
CA THR A 236 14.61 -17.04 4.68
C THR A 236 13.23 -16.94 4.06
N GLU A 237 12.51 -18.07 3.96
CA GLU A 237 11.16 -18.13 3.42
C GLU A 237 10.16 -18.66 4.45
N VAL A 238 8.95 -18.12 4.40
CA VAL A 238 7.76 -18.69 5.04
C VAL A 238 6.67 -18.85 3.99
N VAL A 239 5.92 -19.94 4.06
CA VAL A 239 4.80 -20.22 3.15
C VAL A 239 3.59 -20.72 3.91
N ALA A 240 2.39 -20.33 3.49
CA ALA A 240 1.13 -20.78 4.07
C ALA A 240 0.05 -20.85 3.00
N GLU A 241 -1.03 -21.55 3.30
CA GLU A 241 -2.28 -21.45 2.56
C GLU A 241 -3.41 -21.02 3.50
N SER A 242 -4.41 -20.34 2.96
CA SER A 242 -5.63 -20.01 3.71
C SER A 242 -6.58 -21.19 3.75
N TRP A 243 -7.53 -21.16 4.69
CA TRP A 243 -8.72 -22.00 4.57
C TRP A 243 -9.50 -21.69 3.28
N PRO A 244 -10.29 -22.66 2.76
CA PRO A 244 -11.16 -22.44 1.61
C PRO A 244 -12.19 -21.31 1.82
N GLY A 245 -12.55 -20.63 0.74
CA GLY A 245 -13.64 -19.65 0.73
C GLY A 245 -13.34 -18.29 1.38
N LYS A 246 -12.11 -18.06 1.82
CA LYS A 246 -11.70 -16.78 2.44
C LYS A 246 -11.65 -15.64 1.42
N THR A 247 -12.05 -14.46 1.88
CA THR A 247 -11.84 -13.18 1.18
C THR A 247 -10.35 -12.84 1.15
N LEU A 248 -9.91 -11.91 0.28
CA LEU A 248 -8.49 -11.52 0.22
C LEU A 248 -7.91 -11.11 1.59
N VAL A 249 -8.59 -10.22 2.32
CA VAL A 249 -8.10 -9.73 3.63
C VAL A 249 -8.14 -10.83 4.67
N ASP A 250 -9.21 -11.64 4.71
CA ASP A 250 -9.33 -12.74 5.67
C ASP A 250 -8.28 -13.81 5.42
N ALA A 251 -8.00 -14.13 4.15
CA ALA A 251 -6.99 -15.09 3.77
C ALA A 251 -5.58 -14.63 4.16
N ALA A 252 -5.29 -13.33 4.04
CA ALA A 252 -4.00 -12.77 4.45
C ALA A 252 -3.80 -12.88 5.97
N VAL A 253 -4.82 -12.53 6.76
CA VAL A 253 -4.80 -12.70 8.23
C VAL A 253 -4.60 -14.17 8.59
N ASP A 254 -5.37 -15.07 7.97
CA ASP A 254 -5.32 -16.51 8.20
C ASP A 254 -3.94 -17.14 7.89
N CYS A 255 -3.28 -16.67 6.83
CA CYS A 255 -1.91 -17.07 6.52
C CYS A 255 -0.90 -16.61 7.59
N VAL A 256 -1.06 -15.38 8.10
CA VAL A 256 -0.20 -14.87 9.19
C VAL A 256 -0.44 -15.63 10.49
N ASP A 257 -1.70 -15.94 10.82
CA ASP A 257 -2.06 -16.75 11.98
C ASP A 257 -1.50 -18.18 11.87
N SER A 258 -1.47 -18.75 10.66
CA SER A 258 -0.85 -20.05 10.38
C SER A 258 0.66 -20.03 10.59
N TRP A 259 1.36 -18.98 10.15
CA TRP A 259 2.78 -18.79 10.46
C TRP A 259 3.03 -18.65 11.96
N ARG A 260 2.15 -17.95 12.67
CA ARG A 260 2.23 -17.76 14.12
C ARG A 260 2.12 -19.07 14.91
N GLN A 261 1.50 -20.12 14.35
CA GLN A 261 1.39 -21.43 15.00
C GLN A 261 2.63 -22.32 14.81
N SER A 262 3.57 -21.94 13.94
CA SER A 262 4.84 -22.65 13.72
C SER A 262 5.99 -21.84 14.31
N SER A 263 6.73 -22.40 15.26
CA SER A 263 7.87 -21.70 15.87
C SER A 263 8.91 -21.27 14.83
N GLY A 264 9.25 -22.13 13.87
CA GLY A 264 10.20 -21.80 12.82
C GLY A 264 9.73 -20.68 11.89
N HIS A 265 8.45 -20.69 11.48
CA HIS A 265 7.89 -19.61 10.67
C HIS A 265 7.78 -18.32 11.49
N TRP A 266 7.31 -18.41 12.74
CA TRP A 266 7.13 -17.27 13.60
C TRP A 266 8.46 -16.62 13.98
N ASP A 267 9.52 -17.39 14.18
CA ASP A 267 10.88 -16.87 14.38
C ASP A 267 11.34 -16.02 13.19
N ALA A 268 11.06 -16.45 11.96
CA ALA A 268 11.34 -15.65 10.78
C ALA A 268 10.46 -14.38 10.72
N VAL A 269 9.15 -14.50 10.93
CA VAL A 269 8.21 -13.36 10.85
C VAL A 269 8.41 -12.34 11.98
N ARG A 270 8.71 -12.78 13.20
CA ARG A 270 8.88 -11.87 14.35
C ARG A 270 10.23 -11.16 14.37
N SER A 271 11.23 -11.67 13.65
CA SER A 271 12.59 -11.14 13.64
C SER A 271 12.72 -9.87 12.80
N ASP A 272 13.73 -9.06 13.14
CA ASP A 272 14.14 -7.90 12.34
C ASP A 272 14.93 -8.36 11.11
N HIS A 273 14.63 -7.78 9.95
CA HIS A 273 15.30 -8.07 8.69
C HIS A 273 15.67 -6.77 7.99
N GLY A 274 16.79 -6.76 7.29
CA GLY A 274 17.20 -5.60 6.51
C GLY A 274 16.33 -5.37 5.28
N ALA A 275 15.85 -6.46 4.67
CA ALA A 275 14.91 -6.43 3.56
C ALA A 275 13.81 -7.50 3.70
N TYR A 276 12.62 -7.21 3.19
CA TYR A 276 11.49 -8.14 3.19
C TYR A 276 10.64 -8.00 1.92
N ALA A 277 9.84 -9.03 1.64
CA ALA A 277 8.65 -8.93 0.82
C ALA A 277 7.65 -10.04 1.15
N TYR A 278 6.41 -9.82 0.76
CA TYR A 278 5.33 -10.80 0.87
C TYR A 278 4.47 -10.77 -0.39
N ASP A 279 3.89 -11.89 -0.76
CA ASP A 279 2.82 -11.96 -1.75
C ASP A 279 1.86 -13.12 -1.41
N MET A 280 0.71 -13.15 -2.08
CA MET A 280 -0.23 -14.26 -2.05
C MET A 280 -0.98 -14.40 -3.37
N LYS A 281 -1.37 -15.62 -3.73
CA LYS A 281 -2.16 -15.87 -4.96
C LYS A 281 -3.30 -16.85 -4.70
N ARG A 282 -4.47 -16.54 -5.24
CA ARG A 282 -5.62 -17.45 -5.22
C ARG A 282 -5.47 -18.53 -6.31
N GLY A 283 -5.48 -19.79 -5.90
CA GLY A 283 -5.59 -20.94 -6.79
C GLY A 283 -7.00 -21.09 -7.34
N SER A 284 -7.15 -21.86 -8.41
CA SER A 284 -8.48 -22.13 -9.00
C SER A 284 -9.38 -22.98 -8.10
N ASN A 285 -8.83 -23.58 -7.04
CA ASN A 285 -9.56 -24.24 -5.95
C ASN A 285 -10.10 -23.25 -4.90
N GLY A 286 -9.91 -21.94 -5.11
CA GLY A 286 -10.41 -20.89 -4.23
C GLY A 286 -9.59 -20.64 -2.97
N ILE A 287 -8.50 -21.40 -2.76
CA ILE A 287 -7.54 -21.25 -1.66
C ILE A 287 -6.48 -20.21 -2.03
N TRP A 288 -6.00 -19.44 -1.05
CA TRP A 288 -4.90 -18.50 -1.24
C TRP A 288 -3.59 -19.09 -0.74
N TYR A 289 -2.50 -18.88 -1.49
CA TYR A 289 -1.16 -19.36 -1.18
C TYR A 289 -0.22 -18.18 -0.96
N ALA A 290 0.23 -18.00 0.27
CA ALA A 290 1.08 -16.89 0.70
C ALA A 290 2.56 -17.29 0.76
N THR A 291 3.42 -16.33 0.45
CA THR A 291 4.88 -16.43 0.56
C THR A 291 5.41 -15.16 1.22
N GLY A 292 6.26 -15.30 2.22
CA GLY A 292 7.09 -14.22 2.78
C GLY A 292 8.56 -14.56 2.61
N ILE A 293 9.38 -13.59 2.19
CA ILE A 293 10.83 -13.77 2.03
C ILE A 293 11.56 -12.62 2.71
N PHE A 294 12.62 -12.95 3.43
CA PHE A 294 13.40 -12.03 4.26
C PHE A 294 14.89 -12.13 3.96
N ALA A 295 15.65 -11.04 4.17
CA ALA A 295 17.11 -11.04 4.06
C ALA A 295 17.77 -10.03 5.01
N GLY A 296 18.97 -10.36 5.50
CA GLY A 296 19.71 -9.59 6.52
C GLY A 296 20.59 -8.44 6.00
N TYR A 297 20.25 -7.78 4.90
CA TYR A 297 21.11 -6.73 4.33
C TYR A 297 20.72 -5.33 4.82
N ARG A 298 21.64 -4.65 5.52
CA ARG A 298 21.50 -3.23 5.88
C ARG A 298 22.31 -2.38 4.90
N HIS A 299 21.68 -1.37 4.30
CA HIS A 299 22.40 -0.28 3.65
C HIS A 299 23.31 0.39 4.69
N ARG A 300 24.63 0.45 4.41
CA ARG A 300 25.53 1.35 5.12
C ARG A 300 25.41 2.74 4.52
#